data_AF-A0A2A2XZN1-F1
#
_entry.id   AF-A0A2A2XZN1-F1
#
_cell.length_a   1.000
_cell.length_b   1.000
_cell.length_c   1.000
_cell.angle_alpha   90.00
_cell.angle_beta   90.00
_cell.angle_gamma   90.00
#
_symmetry.space_group_name_H-M   'P 1'
#
loop_
_entity.id
_entity.type
_entity.pdbx_description
1 polymer ?
#
loop_
_entity_poly.entity_id
_entity_poly.type
_entity_poly.pdbx_seq_one_letter_code
_entity_poly.pdbx_strand_id
1 'polypeptide(L)'
;MNKLPNIFVGIFLIFGSAWLGLVNYPLKNLGNLQPVPDEATGGVLPPTVSGLAFAGHKVYAANGCVECHSQQVRFAPLTTDIDKELGKRQTVARDYLREKTALPGILRVGQDLSNYGARAGEDINAIHRHLYEPRSVNPWSNMPSYCFLYNVVKIQGQPSNVAVTGLTGPCAPKPGYEVVPTEKAKALVAYLLSLNQSYPLPESPVATAK
;
A
#
# COMPACT_ATOMS: atom_id res chain seq x y z
N MET A 1 6.31 -52.11 -32.27
CA MET A 1 6.96 -50.78 -32.38
C MET A 1 7.00 -50.14 -31.00
N ASN A 2 8.17 -49.98 -30.38
CA ASN A 2 8.28 -49.43 -29.02
C ASN A 2 8.03 -47.92 -29.04
N LYS A 3 6.83 -47.49 -28.63
CA LYS A 3 6.47 -46.06 -28.52
C LYS A 3 6.93 -45.43 -27.20
N LEU A 4 7.44 -46.23 -26.28
CA LEU A 4 7.85 -45.80 -24.94
C LEU A 4 8.88 -44.65 -24.96
N PRO A 5 9.96 -44.65 -25.79
CA PRO A 5 10.90 -43.54 -25.86
C PRO A 5 10.23 -42.22 -26.27
N ASN A 6 9.30 -42.28 -27.23
CA ASN A 6 8.59 -41.10 -27.72
C ASN A 6 7.68 -40.49 -26.65
N ILE A 7 7.05 -41.33 -25.81
CA ILE A 7 6.24 -40.87 -24.68
C ILE A 7 7.12 -40.16 -23.64
N PHE A 8 8.28 -40.74 -23.30
CA PHE A 8 9.22 -40.10 -22.36
C PHE A 8 9.73 -38.75 -22.86
N VAL A 9 10.09 -38.65 -24.15
CA VAL A 9 10.49 -37.38 -24.76
C VAL A 9 9.35 -36.37 -24.71
N GLY A 10 8.13 -36.77 -25.07
CA GLY A 10 6.95 -35.90 -25.01
C GLY A 10 6.69 -35.35 -23.60
N ILE A 11 6.72 -36.24 -22.59
CA ILE A 11 6.58 -35.84 -21.17
C ILE A 11 7.69 -34.86 -20.79
N PHE A 12 8.95 -35.19 -21.08
CA PHE A 12 10.09 -34.33 -20.75
C PHE A 12 9.97 -32.94 -21.37
N LEU A 13 9.55 -32.84 -22.64
CA LEU A 13 9.37 -31.56 -23.31
C LEU A 13 8.22 -30.74 -22.71
N ILE A 14 7.11 -31.38 -22.35
CA ILE A 14 5.97 -30.69 -21.72
C ILE A 14 6.38 -30.14 -20.35
N PHE A 15 6.94 -30.98 -19.48
CA PHE A 15 7.37 -30.53 -18.15
C PHE A 15 8.53 -29.53 -18.23
N GLY A 16 9.49 -29.74 -19.14
CA GLY A 16 10.63 -28.86 -19.35
C GLY A 16 10.22 -27.48 -19.85
N SER A 17 9.33 -27.41 -20.85
CA SER A 17 8.80 -26.14 -21.35
C SER A 17 7.93 -25.42 -20.31
N ALA A 18 7.11 -26.15 -19.57
CA ALA A 18 6.33 -25.59 -18.46
C ALA A 18 7.24 -25.00 -17.37
N TRP A 19 8.30 -25.73 -16.96
CA TRP A 19 9.26 -25.23 -15.97
C TRP A 19 10.02 -24.00 -16.49
N LEU A 20 10.48 -24.01 -17.74
CA LEU A 20 11.16 -22.86 -18.34
C LEU A 20 10.26 -21.62 -18.40
N GLY A 21 8.99 -21.80 -18.82
CA GLY A 21 8.04 -20.69 -18.96
C GLY A 21 7.49 -20.17 -17.64
N LEU A 22 7.19 -21.05 -16.68
CA LEU A 22 6.51 -20.69 -15.43
C LEU A 22 7.46 -20.43 -14.26
N VAL A 23 8.69 -20.95 -14.30
CA VAL A 23 9.68 -20.79 -13.22
C VAL A 23 10.90 -20.00 -13.70
N ASN A 24 11.58 -20.45 -14.75
CA ASN A 24 12.85 -19.85 -15.16
C ASN A 24 12.67 -18.42 -15.70
N TYR A 25 11.66 -18.20 -16.55
CA TYR A 25 11.41 -16.90 -17.16
C TYR A 25 10.99 -15.84 -16.12
N PRO A 26 10.01 -16.06 -15.22
CA PRO A 26 9.69 -15.09 -14.18
C PRO A 26 10.85 -14.82 -13.23
N LEU A 27 11.62 -15.84 -12.87
CA LEU A 27 12.79 -15.66 -12.00
C LEU A 27 13.83 -14.73 -12.63
N LYS A 28 14.11 -14.88 -13.94
CA LYS A 28 15.07 -14.01 -14.65
C LYS A 28 14.58 -12.57 -14.79
N ASN A 29 13.29 -12.37 -15.03
CA ASN A 29 12.73 -11.03 -15.28
C ASN A 29 12.34 -10.28 -14.00
N LEU A 30 11.77 -10.97 -13.01
CA LEU A 30 11.23 -10.37 -11.79
C LEU A 30 12.11 -10.66 -10.57
N GLY A 31 12.62 -11.89 -10.44
CA GLY A 31 13.41 -12.31 -9.28
C GLY A 31 14.75 -11.59 -9.14
N ASN A 32 15.29 -11.09 -10.24
CA ASN A 32 16.56 -10.35 -10.27
C ASN A 32 16.39 -8.83 -10.32
N LEU A 33 15.18 -8.30 -10.12
CA LEU A 33 14.96 -6.86 -10.07
C LEU A 33 15.78 -6.22 -8.94
N GLN A 34 16.53 -5.19 -9.26
CA GLN A 34 17.38 -4.44 -8.31
C GLN A 34 16.80 -3.04 -8.04
N PRO A 35 17.20 -2.35 -6.98
CA PRO A 35 16.95 -0.91 -6.90
C PRO A 35 17.68 -0.17 -8.04
N VAL A 36 17.12 0.93 -8.54
CA VAL A 36 17.79 1.82 -9.49
C VAL A 36 18.35 3.04 -8.75
N PRO A 37 19.48 3.63 -9.19
CA PRO A 37 19.99 4.85 -8.57
C PRO A 37 19.00 6.01 -8.76
N ASP A 38 18.82 6.82 -7.73
CA ASP A 38 18.06 8.06 -7.80
C ASP A 38 19.01 9.21 -8.14
N GLU A 39 18.95 9.71 -9.36
CA GLU A 39 19.78 10.82 -9.83
C GLU A 39 19.47 12.14 -9.10
N ALA A 40 18.26 12.30 -8.55
CA ALA A 40 17.85 13.55 -7.89
C ALA A 40 18.34 13.64 -6.44
N THR A 41 18.33 12.52 -5.71
CA THR A 41 18.69 12.50 -4.28
C THR A 41 20.03 11.84 -4.00
N GLY A 42 20.65 11.20 -4.99
CA GLY A 42 21.81 10.33 -4.81
C GLY A 42 21.48 9.01 -4.07
N GLY A 43 20.19 8.74 -3.84
CA GLY A 43 19.69 7.54 -3.19
C GLY A 43 19.42 6.40 -4.15
N VAL A 44 18.47 5.54 -3.79
CA VAL A 44 18.00 4.42 -4.61
C VAL A 44 16.47 4.37 -4.63
N LEU A 45 15.91 3.95 -5.77
CA LEU A 45 14.48 3.75 -5.98
C LEU A 45 14.17 2.25 -6.09
N PRO A 46 13.12 1.75 -5.41
CA PRO A 46 12.29 2.45 -4.43
C PRO A 46 13.07 2.88 -3.18
N PRO A 47 12.68 4.01 -2.55
CA PRO A 47 13.31 4.51 -1.33
C PRO A 47 13.19 3.49 -0.19
N THR A 48 14.13 3.56 0.75
CA THR A 48 14.08 2.71 1.95
C THR A 48 12.93 3.13 2.85
N VAL A 49 12.14 2.15 3.30
CA VAL A 49 11.04 2.35 4.23
C VAL A 49 11.53 2.36 5.68
N SER A 50 10.94 3.22 6.51
CA SER A 50 11.26 3.26 7.94
C SER A 50 10.81 1.99 8.65
N GLY A 51 11.44 1.65 9.78
CA GLY A 51 11.04 0.49 10.59
C GLY A 51 9.58 0.58 11.08
N LEU A 52 9.10 1.80 11.35
CA LEU A 52 7.72 2.05 11.75
C LEU A 52 6.73 1.80 10.59
N ALA A 53 7.06 2.23 9.36
CA ALA A 53 6.25 1.94 8.18
C ALA A 53 6.24 0.43 7.87
N PHE A 54 7.36 -0.28 8.06
CA PHE A 54 7.41 -1.73 7.91
C PHE A 54 6.51 -2.45 8.94
N ALA A 55 6.47 -1.97 10.18
CA ALA A 55 5.52 -2.47 11.17
C ALA A 55 4.07 -2.16 10.77
N GLY A 56 3.83 -0.97 10.21
CA GLY A 56 2.52 -0.55 9.70
C GLY A 56 2.00 -1.40 8.55
N HIS A 57 2.87 -1.84 7.64
CA HIS A 57 2.52 -2.77 6.57
C HIS A 57 1.92 -4.08 7.12
N LYS A 58 2.47 -4.60 8.23
CA LYS A 58 1.90 -5.78 8.91
C LYS A 58 0.54 -5.49 9.52
N VAL A 59 0.35 -4.30 10.09
CA VAL A 59 -0.95 -3.87 10.61
C VAL A 59 -1.97 -3.74 9.47
N TYR A 60 -1.59 -3.16 8.34
CA TYR A 60 -2.43 -3.06 7.14
C TYR A 60 -2.88 -4.44 6.64
N ALA A 61 -1.94 -5.39 6.55
CA ALA A 61 -2.24 -6.77 6.16
C ALA A 61 -3.15 -7.49 7.18
N ALA A 62 -2.84 -7.40 8.48
CA ALA A 62 -3.59 -8.07 9.54
C ALA A 62 -5.04 -7.58 9.67
N ASN A 63 -5.31 -6.36 9.22
CA ASN A 63 -6.62 -5.74 9.25
C ASN A 63 -7.41 -5.93 7.93
N GLY A 64 -6.84 -6.62 6.93
CA GLY A 64 -7.52 -6.89 5.67
C GLY A 64 -7.76 -5.64 4.82
N CYS A 65 -7.01 -4.57 5.00
CA CYS A 65 -7.21 -3.32 4.26
C CYS A 65 -7.09 -3.52 2.73
N VAL A 66 -6.26 -4.49 2.31
CA VAL A 66 -6.06 -4.94 0.92
C VAL A 66 -7.34 -5.45 0.23
N GLU A 67 -8.33 -5.89 0.99
CA GLU A 67 -9.61 -6.38 0.46
C GLU A 67 -10.53 -5.25 -0.02
N CYS A 68 -10.30 -4.02 0.46
CA CYS A 68 -11.07 -2.84 0.05
C CYS A 68 -10.23 -1.86 -0.78
N HIS A 69 -8.91 -1.84 -0.58
CA HIS A 69 -8.00 -0.88 -1.18
C HIS A 69 -6.93 -1.59 -1.99
N SER A 70 -6.87 -1.25 -3.27
CA SER A 70 -5.71 -1.62 -4.10
C SER A 70 -4.51 -0.74 -3.79
N GLN A 71 -3.34 -1.26 -4.09
CA GLN A 71 -2.07 -0.55 -4.13
C GLN A 71 -1.42 -0.79 -5.48
N GLN A 72 -2.17 -0.56 -6.55
CA GLN A 72 -1.67 -0.67 -7.91
C GLN A 72 -2.35 0.37 -8.81
N VAL A 73 -1.62 1.41 -9.21
CA VAL A 73 -2.07 2.32 -10.27
C VAL A 73 -1.95 1.58 -11.61
N ARG A 74 -3.07 1.46 -12.31
CA ARG A 74 -3.16 0.63 -13.52
C ARG A 74 -2.63 1.37 -14.75
N PHE A 75 -2.36 0.60 -15.81
CA PHE A 75 -1.80 1.10 -17.06
C PHE A 75 -2.74 2.11 -17.73
N ALA A 76 -2.22 3.31 -17.99
CA ALA A 76 -3.01 4.48 -18.40
C ALA A 76 -3.90 4.27 -19.64
N PRO A 77 -3.47 3.58 -20.71
CA PRO A 77 -4.33 3.34 -21.87
C PRO A 77 -5.58 2.50 -21.58
N LEU A 78 -5.63 1.80 -20.45
CA LEU A 78 -6.75 0.93 -20.08
C LEU A 78 -7.60 1.52 -18.96
N THR A 79 -7.17 2.59 -18.29
CA THR A 79 -7.85 3.13 -17.11
C THR A 79 -7.65 4.63 -16.92
N THR A 80 -8.57 5.25 -16.18
CA THR A 80 -8.51 6.67 -15.80
C THR A 80 -7.83 6.90 -14.44
N ASP A 81 -6.95 5.99 -14.01
CA ASP A 81 -6.33 6.10 -12.67
C ASP A 81 -5.42 7.32 -12.57
N ILE A 82 -4.67 7.62 -13.64
CA ILE A 82 -3.81 8.81 -13.72
C ILE A 82 -4.66 10.09 -13.84
N ASP A 83 -5.72 10.07 -14.65
CA ASP A 83 -6.63 11.22 -14.81
C ASP A 83 -7.35 11.56 -13.50
N LYS A 84 -7.61 10.56 -12.65
CA LYS A 84 -8.15 10.71 -11.29
C LYS A 84 -7.09 11.06 -10.25
N GLU A 85 -5.86 11.35 -10.68
CA GLU A 85 -4.73 11.71 -9.84
C GLU A 85 -4.43 10.64 -8.76
N LEU A 86 -4.70 9.36 -9.03
CA LEU A 86 -4.35 8.27 -8.10
C LEU A 86 -2.84 7.97 -8.08
N GLY A 87 -2.12 8.44 -9.10
CA GLY A 87 -0.67 8.39 -9.20
C GLY A 87 -0.17 9.06 -10.48
N LYS A 88 1.13 9.38 -10.53
CA LYS A 88 1.74 10.05 -11.68
C LYS A 88 2.12 9.10 -12.83
N ARG A 89 2.14 7.80 -12.55
CA ARG A 89 2.51 6.73 -13.48
C ARG A 89 1.86 5.41 -13.05
N GLN A 90 1.90 4.42 -13.94
CA GLN A 90 1.50 3.06 -13.59
C GLN A 90 2.47 2.44 -12.57
N THR A 91 1.93 1.57 -11.71
CA THR A 91 2.72 0.78 -10.76
C THR A 91 3.38 -0.38 -11.50
N VAL A 92 4.64 -0.67 -11.17
CA VAL A 92 5.42 -1.76 -11.76
C VAL A 92 5.98 -2.67 -10.66
N ALA A 93 6.42 -3.88 -11.03
CA ALA A 93 6.91 -4.87 -10.07
C ALA A 93 8.05 -4.33 -9.17
N ARG A 94 8.89 -3.43 -9.71
CA ARG A 94 10.00 -2.80 -8.99
C ARG A 94 9.54 -1.99 -7.77
N ASP A 95 8.31 -1.46 -7.77
CA ASP A 95 7.76 -0.69 -6.65
C ASP A 95 7.61 -1.51 -5.37
N TYR A 96 7.43 -2.83 -5.49
CA TYR A 96 7.27 -3.73 -4.36
C TYR A 96 8.59 -4.34 -3.86
N LEU A 97 9.76 -3.92 -4.39
CA LEU A 97 11.06 -4.52 -4.03
C LEU A 97 11.39 -4.47 -2.53
N ARG A 98 10.86 -3.47 -1.81
CA ARG A 98 11.08 -3.30 -0.37
C ARG A 98 10.04 -4.02 0.49
N GLU A 99 9.03 -4.59 -0.14
CA GLU A 99 7.96 -5.31 0.54
C GLU A 99 8.24 -6.81 0.51
N LYS A 100 8.22 -7.45 1.68
CA LYS A 100 8.36 -8.91 1.76
C LYS A 100 7.18 -9.63 1.08
N THR A 101 6.01 -9.01 1.11
CA THR A 101 4.77 -9.52 0.53
C THR A 101 4.08 -8.33 -0.11
N ALA A 102 3.95 -8.34 -1.44
CA ALA A 102 3.25 -7.29 -2.15
C ALA A 102 1.75 -7.39 -1.89
N LEU A 103 1.09 -6.24 -1.67
CA LEU A 103 -0.35 -6.15 -1.42
C LEU A 103 -1.07 -5.31 -2.50
N PRO A 104 -1.00 -5.71 -3.80
CA PRO A 104 -1.58 -4.93 -4.89
C PRO A 104 -3.11 -4.76 -4.77
N GLY A 105 -3.78 -5.66 -4.05
CA GLY A 105 -5.23 -5.69 -3.89
C GLY A 105 -5.96 -6.21 -5.13
N ILE A 106 -7.16 -6.74 -4.92
CA ILE A 106 -7.99 -7.33 -5.99
C ILE A 106 -9.30 -6.57 -6.23
N LEU A 107 -9.71 -5.74 -5.26
CA LEU A 107 -10.95 -4.99 -5.28
C LEU A 107 -10.69 -3.53 -4.89
N ARG A 108 -11.56 -2.63 -5.36
CA ARG A 108 -11.54 -1.20 -5.06
C ARG A 108 -12.89 -0.74 -4.56
N VAL A 109 -13.15 -1.06 -3.30
CA VAL A 109 -14.29 -0.52 -2.55
C VAL A 109 -13.93 0.88 -2.06
N GLY A 110 -12.72 1.03 -1.53
CA GLY A 110 -12.08 2.32 -1.27
C GLY A 110 -11.16 2.73 -2.42
N GLN A 111 -10.60 3.93 -2.31
CA GLN A 111 -9.63 4.45 -3.28
C GLN A 111 -8.32 3.65 -3.25
N ASP A 112 -7.60 3.64 -4.38
CA ASP A 112 -6.24 3.10 -4.44
C ASP A 112 -5.30 3.88 -3.51
N LEU A 113 -4.38 3.18 -2.84
CA LEU A 113 -3.48 3.75 -1.83
C LEU A 113 -2.01 3.80 -2.25
N SER A 114 -1.63 3.36 -3.46
CA SER A 114 -0.22 3.27 -3.90
C SER A 114 0.56 4.57 -3.75
N ASN A 115 -0.12 5.70 -3.95
CA ASN A 115 0.41 7.05 -3.81
C ASN A 115 -0.35 7.85 -2.76
N TYR A 116 -0.88 7.19 -1.72
CA TYR A 116 -1.59 7.90 -0.67
C TYR A 116 -0.70 8.92 0.03
N GLY A 117 0.56 8.60 0.34
CA GLY A 117 1.50 9.51 0.98
C GLY A 117 1.82 10.77 0.17
N ALA A 118 1.72 10.71 -1.17
CA ALA A 118 1.90 11.89 -2.03
C ALA A 118 0.67 12.82 -2.04
N ARG A 119 -0.50 12.28 -1.69
CA ARG A 119 -1.80 12.99 -1.70
C ARG A 119 -2.29 13.33 -0.30
N ALA A 120 -1.80 12.62 0.69
CA ALA A 120 -1.98 12.92 2.09
C ALA A 120 -1.32 14.28 2.34
N GLY A 121 -2.14 15.28 2.63
CA GLY A 121 -1.64 16.57 3.08
C GLY A 121 -0.91 16.46 4.42
N GLU A 122 -0.50 17.59 4.97
CA GLU A 122 0.28 17.64 6.22
C GLU A 122 -0.53 17.29 7.48
N ASP A 123 -1.87 17.18 7.36
CA ASP A 123 -2.75 16.87 8.49
C ASP A 123 -2.77 15.37 8.81
N ILE A 124 -1.81 14.94 9.63
CA ILE A 124 -1.73 13.57 10.18
C ILE A 124 -2.97 13.23 11.03
N ASN A 125 -3.53 14.22 11.73
CA ASN A 125 -4.69 14.02 12.58
C ASN A 125 -5.94 13.68 11.74
N ALA A 126 -6.09 14.22 10.52
CA ALA A 126 -7.14 13.81 9.60
C ALA A 126 -7.08 12.32 9.23
N ILE A 127 -5.87 11.76 9.07
CA ILE A 127 -5.69 10.32 8.78
C ILE A 127 -6.12 9.49 9.98
N HIS A 128 -5.69 9.87 11.19
CA HIS A 128 -6.11 9.20 12.41
C HIS A 128 -7.63 9.30 12.64
N ARG A 129 -8.22 10.47 12.40
CA ARG A 129 -9.67 10.67 12.45
C ARG A 129 -10.40 9.76 11.46
N HIS A 130 -9.91 9.66 10.23
CA HIS A 130 -10.50 8.80 9.22
C HIS A 130 -10.40 7.32 9.58
N LEU A 131 -9.26 6.85 10.11
CA LEU A 131 -9.11 5.47 10.58
C LEU A 131 -10.01 5.17 11.79
N TYR A 132 -10.06 6.08 12.76
CA TYR A 132 -10.87 5.90 13.97
C TYR A 132 -12.36 5.93 13.64
N GLU A 133 -12.80 6.88 12.81
CA GLU A 133 -14.20 7.07 12.48
C GLU A 133 -14.38 7.59 11.04
N PRO A 134 -14.35 6.70 10.04
CA PRO A 134 -14.39 7.09 8.63
C PRO A 134 -15.63 7.92 8.26
N ARG A 135 -16.74 7.64 8.94
CA ARG A 135 -18.05 8.30 8.74
C ARG A 135 -18.12 9.72 9.29
N SER A 136 -17.21 10.12 10.18
CA SER A 136 -17.10 11.52 10.63
C SER A 136 -16.46 12.42 9.55
N VAL A 137 -15.63 11.82 8.69
CA VAL A 137 -14.95 12.51 7.58
C VAL A 137 -15.79 12.43 6.30
N ASN A 138 -16.31 11.25 5.98
CA ASN A 138 -17.20 11.04 4.85
C ASN A 138 -18.44 10.24 5.32
N PRO A 139 -19.61 10.89 5.46
CA PRO A 139 -20.83 10.25 5.96
C PRO A 139 -21.24 8.98 5.21
N TRP A 140 -20.89 8.88 3.94
CA TRP A 140 -21.22 7.75 3.05
C TRP A 140 -20.13 6.68 3.01
N SER A 141 -19.09 6.79 3.85
CA SER A 141 -18.01 5.81 3.90
C SER A 141 -18.51 4.47 4.41
N ASN A 142 -18.23 3.42 3.63
CA ASN A 142 -18.45 2.02 3.99
C ASN A 142 -17.21 1.40 4.66
N MET A 143 -16.14 2.18 4.87
CA MET A 143 -14.95 1.73 5.57
C MET A 143 -15.30 1.42 7.04
N PRO A 144 -14.90 0.24 7.57
CA PRO A 144 -15.05 -0.07 8.98
C PRO A 144 -14.30 0.92 9.89
N SER A 145 -14.80 1.11 11.11
CA SER A 145 -14.08 1.88 12.13
C SER A 145 -12.95 1.03 12.72
N TYR A 146 -11.75 1.62 12.80
CA TYR A 146 -10.58 1.02 13.45
C TYR A 146 -10.38 1.56 14.87
N CYS A 147 -11.47 1.89 15.58
CA CYS A 147 -11.41 2.44 16.93
C CYS A 147 -10.61 1.57 17.91
N PHE A 148 -10.58 0.25 17.68
CA PHE A 148 -9.79 -0.71 18.47
C PHE A 148 -8.26 -0.54 18.35
N LEU A 149 -7.77 0.22 17.35
CA LEU A 149 -6.34 0.59 17.27
C LEU A 149 -5.99 1.80 18.15
N TYR A 150 -6.94 2.34 18.91
CA TYR A 150 -6.78 3.54 19.71
C TYR A 150 -7.21 3.28 21.15
N ASN A 151 -6.59 4.01 22.08
CA ASN A 151 -6.93 3.96 23.50
C ASN A 151 -7.77 5.16 23.89
N VAL A 152 -8.86 4.91 24.59
CA VAL A 152 -9.67 5.97 25.20
C VAL A 152 -9.18 6.17 26.64
N VAL A 153 -8.56 7.31 26.91
CA VAL A 153 -7.97 7.62 28.23
C VAL A 153 -8.63 8.85 28.83
N LYS A 154 -8.71 8.92 30.16
CA LYS A 154 -9.27 10.07 30.86
C LYS A 154 -8.25 11.22 30.83
N ILE A 155 -8.69 12.42 30.48
CA ILE A 155 -7.83 13.61 30.46
C ILE A 155 -7.43 13.94 31.90
N GLN A 156 -6.12 13.96 32.16
CA GLN A 156 -5.55 14.37 33.45
C GLN A 156 -4.84 15.71 33.25
N GLY A 157 -5.58 16.81 33.41
CA GLY A 157 -5.07 18.16 33.16
C GLY A 157 -5.24 18.58 31.71
N GLN A 158 -4.14 18.58 30.93
CA GLN A 158 -4.17 18.99 29.52
C GLN A 158 -4.33 17.77 28.59
N PRO A 159 -5.06 17.92 27.46
CA PRO A 159 -5.11 16.88 26.44
C PRO A 159 -3.72 16.58 25.87
N SER A 160 -3.50 15.32 25.51
CA SER A 160 -2.29 14.86 24.84
C SER A 160 -2.13 15.54 23.48
N ASN A 161 -0.89 15.93 23.15
CA ASN A 161 -0.55 16.51 21.85
C ASN A 161 -0.74 15.54 20.67
N VAL A 162 -0.82 14.24 20.94
CA VAL A 162 -1.06 13.19 19.95
C VAL A 162 -2.51 12.69 19.94
N ALA A 163 -3.39 13.30 20.74
CA ALA A 163 -4.79 12.91 20.78
C ALA A 163 -5.49 13.23 19.45
N VAL A 164 -6.36 12.32 19.02
CA VAL A 164 -7.18 12.51 17.82
C VAL A 164 -8.28 13.52 18.12
N THR A 165 -8.30 14.62 17.39
CA THR A 165 -9.27 15.71 17.58
C THR A 165 -10.40 15.65 16.57
N GLY A 166 -11.53 16.30 16.87
CA GLY A 166 -12.67 16.45 15.93
C GLY A 166 -13.46 15.17 15.66
N LEU A 167 -13.54 14.29 16.65
CA LEU A 167 -14.37 13.08 16.62
C LEU A 167 -15.82 13.44 16.97
N THR A 168 -16.78 13.04 16.14
CA THR A 168 -18.19 13.48 16.26
C THR A 168 -19.22 12.35 16.11
N GLY A 169 -18.81 11.15 15.74
CA GLY A 169 -19.71 10.04 15.49
C GLY A 169 -19.88 9.09 16.68
N PRO A 170 -20.45 7.88 16.43
CA PRO A 170 -20.84 6.95 17.48
C PRO A 170 -19.70 6.45 18.36
N CYS A 171 -18.46 6.50 17.88
CA CYS A 171 -17.28 6.07 18.64
C CYS A 171 -16.57 7.25 19.32
N ALA A 172 -17.11 8.47 19.26
CA ALA A 172 -16.50 9.63 19.90
C ALA A 172 -16.32 9.41 21.41
N PRO A 173 -15.21 9.90 22.00
CA PRO A 173 -14.97 9.75 23.43
C PRO A 173 -16.04 10.50 24.23
N LYS A 174 -16.39 9.97 25.41
CA LYS A 174 -17.24 10.68 26.37
C LYS A 174 -16.57 11.99 26.81
N PRO A 175 -17.33 13.02 27.23
CA PRO A 175 -16.76 14.23 27.80
C PRO A 175 -15.73 13.90 28.91
N GLY A 176 -14.54 14.51 28.82
CA GLY A 176 -13.43 14.26 29.75
C GLY A 176 -12.51 13.08 29.39
N TYR A 177 -12.75 12.42 28.25
CA TYR A 177 -11.86 11.41 27.68
C TYR A 177 -11.25 11.88 26.37
N GLU A 178 -10.06 11.40 26.07
CA GLU A 178 -9.35 11.62 24.81
C GLU A 178 -9.00 10.28 24.15
N VAL A 179 -8.80 10.33 22.83
CA VAL A 179 -8.46 9.17 22.01
C VAL A 179 -6.99 9.28 21.61
N VAL A 180 -6.16 8.35 22.08
CA VAL A 180 -4.72 8.34 21.82
C VAL A 180 -4.39 7.16 20.89
N PRO A 181 -3.67 7.40 19.77
CA PRO A 181 -3.27 6.32 18.86
C PRO A 181 -2.29 5.37 19.56
N THR A 182 -2.57 4.06 19.47
CA THR A 182 -1.60 3.04 19.88
C THR A 182 -0.41 3.02 18.92
N GLU A 183 0.66 2.34 19.29
CA GLU A 183 1.80 2.11 18.40
C GLU A 183 1.40 1.43 17.08
N LYS A 184 0.35 0.58 17.09
CA LYS A 184 -0.18 -0.01 15.85
C LYS A 184 -0.86 1.03 14.95
N ALA A 185 -1.62 1.97 15.53
CA ALA A 185 -2.24 3.06 14.77
C ALA A 185 -1.18 4.00 14.18
N LYS A 186 -0.17 4.38 14.96
CA LYS A 186 0.96 5.21 14.49
C LYS A 186 1.73 4.50 13.38
N ALA A 187 2.00 3.21 13.55
CA ALA A 187 2.66 2.39 12.54
C ALA A 187 1.86 2.34 11.24
N LEU A 188 0.55 2.09 11.32
CA LEU A 188 -0.33 2.07 10.15
C LEU A 188 -0.33 3.41 9.40
N VAL A 189 -0.44 4.53 10.12
CA VAL A 189 -0.37 5.87 9.49
C VAL A 189 0.99 6.13 8.87
N ALA A 190 2.09 5.76 9.54
CA ALA A 190 3.43 5.86 8.98
C ALA A 190 3.60 5.02 7.70
N TYR A 191 2.98 3.84 7.63
CA TYR A 191 2.94 3.04 6.41
C TYR A 191 2.16 3.75 5.30
N LEU A 192 0.95 4.23 5.57
CA LEU A 192 0.13 4.94 4.58
C LEU A 192 0.86 6.17 4.03
N LEU A 193 1.55 6.93 4.89
CA LEU A 193 2.37 8.08 4.48
C LEU A 193 3.61 7.68 3.69
N SER A 194 4.14 6.47 3.90
CA SER A 194 5.28 5.96 3.12
C SER A 194 4.90 5.52 1.70
N LEU A 195 3.60 5.35 1.41
CA LEU A 195 3.12 4.94 0.08
C LEU A 195 3.22 6.09 -0.91
N ASN A 196 4.36 6.19 -1.58
CA ASN A 196 4.61 7.17 -2.61
C ASN A 196 5.47 6.58 -3.73
N GLN A 197 4.85 6.27 -4.86
CA GLN A 197 5.48 5.74 -6.08
C GLN A 197 5.63 6.83 -7.17
N SER A 198 5.63 8.11 -6.78
CA SER A 198 5.64 9.25 -7.72
C SER A 198 7.00 9.48 -8.40
N TYR A 199 8.04 8.71 -8.05
CA TYR A 199 9.36 8.77 -8.65
C TYR A 199 9.40 8.07 -10.02
N PRO A 200 10.24 8.50 -10.97
CA PRO A 200 10.38 7.84 -12.27
C PRO A 200 11.10 6.51 -12.14
N LEU A 201 10.69 5.52 -12.93
CA LEU A 201 11.40 4.25 -13.11
C LEU A 201 11.61 3.96 -14.61
N PRO A 202 12.65 3.21 -15.00
CA PRO A 202 12.90 2.90 -16.41
C PRO A 202 11.72 2.21 -17.11
N GLU A 203 11.02 1.32 -16.40
CA GLU A 203 9.87 0.58 -16.96
C GLU A 203 8.58 1.42 -16.99
N SER A 204 8.53 2.49 -16.23
CA SER A 204 7.38 3.37 -16.13
C SER A 204 7.85 4.80 -15.87
N PRO A 205 8.22 5.54 -16.92
CA PRO A 205 8.58 6.94 -16.77
C PRO A 205 7.35 7.74 -16.31
N VAL A 206 7.58 8.79 -15.53
CA VAL A 206 6.54 9.78 -15.25
C VAL A 206 6.37 10.61 -16.52
N ALA A 207 5.13 10.81 -16.96
CA ALA A 207 4.87 11.68 -18.11
C ALA A 207 5.41 13.09 -17.79
N THR A 208 6.36 13.57 -18.58
CA THR A 208 6.76 14.98 -18.55
C THR A 208 5.53 15.81 -18.88
N ALA A 209 5.17 16.75 -18.00
CA ALA A 209 4.12 17.72 -18.27
C ALA A 209 4.39 18.36 -19.65
N LYS A 210 3.42 18.23 -20.56
CA LYS A 210 3.44 18.95 -21.85
C LYS A 210 3.05 20.40 -21.64
#